data_AF-A0AAW4PY43-F1
#
_entry.id   AF-A0AAW4PY43-F1
#
_cell.length_a   1.000
_cell.length_b   1.000
_cell.length_c   1.000
_cell.angle_alpha   90.00
_cell.angle_beta   90.00
_cell.angle_gamma   90.00
#
_symmetry.space_group_name_H-M   'P 1'
#
loop_
_entity.id
_entity.type
_entity.pdbx_description
1 polymer ?
#
loop_
_entity_poly.entity_id
_entity_poly.type
_entity_poly.pdbx_seq_one_letter_code
_entity_poly.pdbx_strand_id
1 'polypeptide(L)'
;MNDTEVSSSDGMSVEAVLDRVRTHTFHPVDETSFTVDRTLEEHGIADLDDDDWRVRLLAVRDLVRLGDAKTSETAGGLEDDDVQVRYVCATALGILRAQSEVESLERVVREDPDPLARSQAIVALGQIGATQSLDLLRDRHANDDSKDVRHQAELSIDRIEKGAVAEPDLEAAYRNLDENTFEQLAVGEGAPSFVLPDTDGRTWDLEDSIGDDWTVLIWVFADWCPVCHREFDELIELREELQEADINVATIECHGQYRGRVMVGREFEPEYWFAEESFIESYAEEIWWPHLLDRAGAVGAKYGVDPMAYAVHAEYINRPATIILDPTGAVRFAYYGTFWGDRPSIEETLAMIQSKEFEYENPERRQVASE
;
A
#
# COMPACT_ATOMS: atom_id res chain seq x y z
N MET A 1 -4.00 0.20 37.64
CA MET A 1 -5.28 0.79 37.19
C MET A 1 -4.99 2.21 36.82
N ASN A 2 -4.49 2.42 35.62
CA ASN A 2 -4.49 3.70 34.94
C ASN A 2 -5.20 3.40 33.63
N ASP A 3 -6.52 3.54 33.67
CA ASP A 3 -7.34 3.61 32.47
C ASP A 3 -7.00 4.95 31.82
N THR A 4 -6.15 4.93 30.79
CA THR A 4 -6.12 5.98 29.79
C THR A 4 -7.41 5.85 29.00
N GLU A 5 -8.41 6.63 29.40
CA GLU A 5 -9.59 6.92 28.60
C GLU A 5 -9.11 7.43 27.23
N VAL A 6 -9.27 6.56 26.23
CA VAL A 6 -9.26 6.94 24.82
C VAL A 6 -10.32 8.03 24.68
N SER A 7 -9.90 9.19 24.17
CA SER A 7 -10.77 10.31 23.79
C SER A 7 -12.06 9.79 23.16
N SER A 8 -13.19 10.12 23.79
CA SER A 8 -14.53 9.67 23.44
C SER A 8 -14.80 9.78 21.93
N SER A 9 -15.18 8.67 21.31
CA SER A 9 -15.74 8.56 19.96
C SER A 9 -17.14 9.20 19.84
N ASP A 10 -17.48 10.15 20.70
CA ASP A 10 -18.79 10.82 20.78
C ASP A 10 -18.92 11.82 19.61
N GLY A 11 -19.15 11.30 18.41
CA GLY A 11 -19.44 12.09 17.21
C GLY A 11 -19.14 11.43 15.88
N MET A 12 -18.38 10.32 15.86
CA MET A 12 -18.04 9.62 14.63
C MET A 12 -19.13 8.58 14.30
N SER A 13 -19.82 8.75 13.18
CA SER A 13 -20.81 7.79 12.65
C SER A 13 -20.34 7.28 11.28
N VAL A 14 -20.87 6.13 10.84
CA VAL A 14 -20.60 5.63 9.48
C VAL A 14 -20.94 6.70 8.46
N GLU A 15 -22.15 7.29 8.54
CA GLU A 15 -22.60 8.33 7.61
C GLU A 15 -21.66 9.54 7.54
N ALA A 16 -21.15 10.02 8.68
CA ALA A 16 -20.22 11.15 8.68
C ALA A 16 -18.89 10.82 7.99
N VAL A 17 -18.44 9.57 8.07
CA VAL A 17 -17.27 9.10 7.33
C VAL A 17 -17.56 9.02 5.83
N LEU A 18 -18.73 8.51 5.44
CA LEU A 18 -19.11 8.40 4.03
C LEU A 18 -19.32 9.79 3.40
N ASP A 19 -19.96 10.72 4.12
CA ASP A 19 -20.12 12.13 3.71
C ASP A 19 -18.78 12.79 3.39
N ARG A 20 -17.75 12.53 4.21
CA ARG A 20 -16.40 13.07 4.00
C ARG A 20 -15.78 12.55 2.71
N VAL A 21 -15.99 11.27 2.39
CA VAL A 21 -15.52 10.69 1.12
C VAL A 21 -16.30 11.29 -0.05
N ARG A 22 -17.64 11.31 0.00
CA ARG A 22 -18.50 11.84 -1.08
C ARG A 22 -18.25 13.31 -1.43
N THR A 23 -17.84 14.11 -0.45
CA THR A 23 -17.63 15.55 -0.64
C THR A 23 -16.20 15.90 -1.04
N HIS A 24 -15.28 14.94 -0.97
CA HIS A 24 -13.93 15.11 -1.46
C HIS A 24 -13.90 14.85 -2.97
N THR A 25 -13.23 15.74 -3.71
CA THR A 25 -12.99 15.48 -5.13
C THR A 25 -11.72 14.66 -5.21
N PHE A 26 -11.80 13.40 -5.62
CA PHE A 26 -10.63 12.56 -5.85
C PHE A 26 -10.08 12.73 -7.26
N HIS A 27 -8.81 12.36 -7.45
CA HIS A 27 -8.32 12.08 -8.78
C HIS A 27 -9.19 11.01 -9.44
N PRO A 28 -9.65 11.22 -10.69
CA PRO A 28 -10.44 10.21 -11.38
C PRO A 28 -9.64 8.93 -11.54
N VAL A 29 -10.35 7.81 -11.54
CA VAL A 29 -9.83 6.51 -11.90
C VAL A 29 -10.47 6.13 -13.24
N ASP A 30 -9.66 5.75 -14.22
CA ASP A 30 -10.14 5.37 -15.54
C ASP A 30 -10.76 3.96 -15.55
N GLU A 31 -11.26 3.52 -16.70
CA GLU A 31 -11.86 2.19 -16.87
C GLU A 31 -10.88 1.02 -16.69
N THR A 32 -9.58 1.30 -16.67
CA THR A 32 -8.50 0.33 -16.42
C THR A 32 -8.03 0.37 -14.97
N SER A 33 -8.75 1.09 -14.10
CA SER A 33 -8.45 1.24 -12.69
C SER A 33 -7.15 1.99 -12.40
N PHE A 34 -6.71 2.87 -13.32
CA PHE A 34 -5.57 3.76 -13.13
C PHE A 34 -6.02 5.13 -12.68
N THR A 35 -5.36 5.67 -11.66
CA THR A 35 -5.52 7.08 -11.30
C THR A 35 -5.00 7.97 -12.43
N VAL A 36 -5.83 8.90 -12.86
CA VAL A 36 -5.49 9.95 -13.81
C VAL A 36 -5.38 11.26 -13.04
N ASP A 37 -4.26 11.96 -13.22
CA ASP A 37 -4.06 13.28 -12.65
C ASP A 37 -5.16 14.23 -13.16
N ARG A 38 -5.88 14.89 -12.27
CA ARG A 38 -7.07 15.69 -12.61
C ARG A 38 -6.72 16.99 -13.34
N THR A 39 -5.46 17.39 -13.28
CA THR A 39 -4.96 18.66 -13.82
C THR A 39 -4.17 18.43 -15.10
N LEU A 40 -3.29 17.43 -15.11
CA LEU A 40 -2.44 17.05 -16.24
C LEU A 40 -3.12 16.06 -17.19
N GLU A 41 -4.17 15.35 -16.75
CA GLU A 41 -4.86 14.30 -17.50
C GLU A 41 -3.94 13.11 -17.85
N GLU A 42 -2.96 12.81 -16.99
CA GLU A 42 -1.93 11.76 -17.18
C GLU A 42 -1.89 10.77 -15.99
N HIS A 43 -1.55 9.50 -16.21
CA HIS A 43 -1.68 8.43 -15.18
C HIS A 43 -0.73 8.57 -13.98
N GLY A 44 -1.19 8.85 -12.76
CA GLY A 44 -0.36 9.03 -11.55
C GLY A 44 -0.75 10.31 -10.80
N ILE A 45 0.15 10.93 -10.02
CA ILE A 45 -0.16 12.12 -9.21
C ILE A 45 0.88 13.21 -9.43
N ALA A 46 0.48 14.33 -10.03
CA ALA A 46 1.40 15.44 -10.28
C ALA A 46 1.60 16.37 -9.08
N ASP A 47 0.59 16.46 -8.21
CA ASP A 47 0.60 17.34 -7.04
C ASP A 47 1.03 16.57 -5.79
N LEU A 48 2.14 16.99 -5.17
CA LEU A 48 2.61 16.34 -3.95
C LEU A 48 1.76 16.69 -2.73
N ASP A 49 0.97 17.77 -2.78
CA ASP A 49 0.21 18.28 -1.65
C ASP A 49 -1.29 17.87 -1.69
N ASP A 50 -1.68 16.90 -2.53
CA ASP A 50 -3.05 16.39 -2.55
C ASP A 50 -3.39 15.57 -1.29
N ASP A 51 -4.60 15.77 -0.76
CA ASP A 51 -5.17 15.12 0.41
C ASP A 51 -5.97 13.83 0.09
N ASP A 52 -6.09 13.43 -1.18
CA ASP A 52 -6.75 12.19 -1.63
C ASP A 52 -6.43 10.96 -0.77
N TRP A 53 -5.13 10.72 -0.57
CA TRP A 53 -4.60 9.60 0.21
C TRP A 53 -5.08 9.66 1.66
N ARG A 54 -5.04 10.87 2.25
CA ARG A 54 -5.40 11.14 3.63
C ARG A 54 -6.90 10.93 3.85
N VAL A 55 -7.75 11.39 2.93
CA VAL A 55 -9.20 11.17 3.03
C VAL A 55 -9.54 9.68 2.96
N ARG A 56 -8.96 8.92 2.02
CA ARG A 56 -9.17 7.46 1.91
C ARG A 56 -8.69 6.73 3.15
N LEU A 57 -7.44 6.98 3.57
CA LEU A 57 -6.82 6.30 4.70
C LEU A 57 -7.61 6.53 6.00
N LEU A 58 -7.97 7.78 6.28
CA LEU A 58 -8.73 8.14 7.48
C LEU A 58 -10.17 7.61 7.43
N ALA A 59 -10.79 7.51 6.25
CA ALA A 59 -12.10 6.87 6.12
C ALA A 59 -12.05 5.38 6.49
N VAL A 60 -11.10 4.62 5.95
CA VAL A 60 -10.91 3.21 6.30
C VAL A 60 -10.61 3.06 7.80
N ARG A 61 -9.68 3.87 8.32
CA ARG A 61 -9.33 3.92 9.75
C ARG A 61 -10.56 4.11 10.63
N ASP A 62 -11.37 5.11 10.32
CA ASP A 62 -12.53 5.50 11.12
C ASP A 62 -13.62 4.41 11.07
N LEU A 63 -13.88 3.81 9.91
CA LEU A 63 -14.78 2.66 9.77
C LEU A 63 -14.29 1.45 10.58
N VAL A 64 -13.00 1.13 10.53
CA VAL A 64 -12.41 0.06 11.34
C VAL A 64 -12.53 0.36 12.84
N ARG A 65 -12.31 1.61 13.26
CA ARG A 65 -12.47 2.04 14.67
C ARG A 65 -13.90 1.88 15.17
N LEU A 66 -14.91 2.19 14.34
CA LEU A 66 -16.33 1.94 14.66
C LEU A 66 -16.61 0.45 14.91
N GLY A 67 -15.88 -0.43 14.22
CA GLY A 67 -15.77 -1.86 14.52
C GLY A 67 -17.03 -2.68 14.23
N ASP A 68 -17.03 -3.91 14.73
CA ASP A 68 -18.00 -4.96 14.37
C ASP A 68 -19.46 -4.58 14.59
N ALA A 69 -19.75 -3.72 15.57
CA ALA A 69 -21.12 -3.27 15.85
C ALA A 69 -21.73 -2.43 14.72
N LYS A 70 -20.89 -1.95 13.78
CA LYS A 70 -21.25 -1.04 12.71
C LYS A 70 -21.06 -1.63 11.31
N THR A 71 -20.66 -2.90 11.19
CA THR A 71 -20.41 -3.55 9.89
C THR A 71 -21.62 -3.53 8.97
N SER A 72 -22.84 -3.74 9.47
CA SER A 72 -24.05 -3.66 8.63
C SER A 72 -24.37 -2.23 8.18
N GLU A 73 -24.03 -1.20 8.96
CA GLU A 73 -24.13 0.19 8.51
C GLU A 73 -23.06 0.49 7.44
N THR A 74 -21.82 0.02 7.65
CA THR A 74 -20.73 0.12 6.66
C THR A 74 -21.08 -0.60 5.36
N ALA A 75 -21.70 -1.77 5.41
CA ALA A 75 -22.16 -2.52 4.24
C ALA A 75 -23.22 -1.78 3.43
N GLY A 76 -24.00 -0.88 4.06
CA GLY A 76 -24.91 0.01 3.34
C GLY A 76 -24.19 0.92 2.33
N GLY A 77 -22.94 1.32 2.62
CA GLY A 77 -22.13 2.12 1.70
C GLY A 77 -21.62 1.35 0.47
N LEU A 78 -21.78 0.02 0.41
CA LEU A 78 -21.50 -0.78 -0.80
C LEU A 78 -22.51 -0.52 -1.92
N GLU A 79 -23.58 0.23 -1.65
CA GLU A 79 -24.62 0.61 -2.61
C GLU A 79 -24.58 2.12 -2.95
N ASP A 80 -23.56 2.85 -2.48
CA ASP A 80 -23.40 4.28 -2.74
C ASP A 80 -23.09 4.55 -4.22
N ASP A 81 -23.55 5.70 -4.73
CA ASP A 81 -23.31 6.14 -6.11
C ASP A 81 -21.81 6.40 -6.36
N ASP A 82 -21.07 6.81 -5.32
CA ASP A 82 -19.64 7.10 -5.39
C ASP A 82 -18.80 5.82 -5.21
N VAL A 83 -17.99 5.49 -6.23
CA VAL A 83 -17.10 4.33 -6.21
C VAL A 83 -16.08 4.39 -5.07
N GLN A 84 -15.65 5.59 -4.66
CA GLN A 84 -14.69 5.76 -3.55
C GLN A 84 -15.32 5.36 -2.22
N VAL A 85 -16.62 5.63 -2.04
CA VAL A 85 -17.38 5.17 -0.86
C VAL A 85 -17.48 3.65 -0.86
N ARG A 86 -17.87 3.05 -1.99
CA ARG A 86 -17.95 1.59 -2.11
C ARG A 86 -16.59 0.93 -1.82
N TYR A 87 -15.51 1.52 -2.34
CA TYR A 87 -14.14 1.09 -2.10
C TYR A 87 -13.78 1.10 -0.61
N VAL A 88 -13.91 2.24 0.10
CA VAL A 88 -13.51 2.31 1.53
C VAL A 88 -14.35 1.39 2.42
N CYS A 89 -15.64 1.20 2.08
CA CYS A 89 -16.51 0.28 2.80
C CYS A 89 -16.08 -1.18 2.60
N ALA A 90 -15.83 -1.61 1.36
CA ALA A 90 -15.34 -2.96 1.09
C ALA A 90 -13.99 -3.23 1.78
N THR A 91 -13.06 -2.26 1.73
CA THR A 91 -11.77 -2.34 2.43
C THR A 91 -11.95 -2.52 3.95
N ALA A 92 -12.78 -1.70 4.58
CA ALA A 92 -13.03 -1.79 6.02
C ALA A 92 -13.68 -3.13 6.42
N LEU A 93 -14.64 -3.64 5.65
CA LEU A 93 -15.29 -4.92 5.91
C LEU A 93 -14.33 -6.11 5.79
N GLY A 94 -13.39 -6.06 4.85
CA GLY A 94 -12.31 -7.04 4.71
C GLY A 94 -11.37 -7.07 5.91
N ILE A 95 -10.90 -5.90 6.35
CA ILE A 95 -10.02 -5.74 7.53
C ILE A 95 -10.71 -6.25 8.80
N LEU A 96 -11.99 -5.89 9.00
CA LEU A 96 -12.81 -6.33 10.13
C LEU A 96 -13.24 -7.80 10.04
N ARG A 97 -12.96 -8.48 8.92
CA ARG A 97 -13.39 -9.86 8.64
C ARG A 97 -14.89 -10.06 8.87
N ALA A 98 -15.70 -9.14 8.34
CA ALA A 98 -17.14 -9.08 8.56
C ALA A 98 -17.89 -10.26 7.91
N GLN A 99 -17.89 -11.43 8.56
CA GLN A 99 -18.54 -12.66 8.08
C GLN A 99 -20.03 -12.49 7.79
N SER A 100 -20.72 -11.61 8.52
CA SER A 100 -22.15 -11.32 8.30
C SER A 100 -22.42 -10.59 6.99
N GLU A 101 -21.41 -9.96 6.39
CA GLU A 101 -21.55 -9.11 5.20
C GLU A 101 -20.99 -9.76 3.92
N VAL A 102 -20.69 -11.07 3.97
CA VAL A 102 -20.20 -11.81 2.80
C VAL A 102 -21.20 -11.74 1.64
N GLU A 103 -22.50 -11.90 1.90
CA GLU A 103 -23.52 -11.81 0.84
C GLU A 103 -23.56 -10.41 0.20
N SER A 104 -23.40 -9.35 1.00
CA SER A 104 -23.33 -7.96 0.55
C SER A 104 -22.13 -7.73 -0.38
N LEU A 105 -20.96 -8.27 -0.03
CA LEU A 105 -19.75 -8.22 -0.86
C LEU A 105 -19.90 -9.06 -2.13
N GLU A 106 -20.44 -10.28 -2.05
CA GLU A 106 -20.67 -11.11 -3.24
C GLU A 106 -21.63 -10.45 -4.24
N ARG A 107 -22.60 -9.65 -3.77
CA ARG A 107 -23.46 -8.85 -4.65
C ARG A 107 -22.66 -7.81 -5.43
N VAL A 108 -21.75 -7.08 -4.78
CA VAL A 108 -20.83 -6.14 -5.46
C VAL A 108 -20.02 -6.86 -6.53
N VAL A 109 -19.44 -8.02 -6.19
CA VAL A 109 -18.65 -8.84 -7.13
C VAL A 109 -19.46 -9.26 -8.38
N ARG A 110 -20.77 -9.51 -8.25
CA ARG A 110 -21.63 -9.93 -9.36
C ARG A 110 -22.13 -8.78 -10.22
N GLU A 111 -22.45 -7.65 -9.61
CA GLU A 111 -23.36 -6.66 -10.19
C GLU A 111 -22.75 -5.26 -10.37
N ASP A 112 -21.68 -4.92 -9.65
CA ASP A 112 -21.12 -3.57 -9.70
C ASP A 112 -20.54 -3.28 -11.09
N PRO A 113 -20.93 -2.18 -11.75
CA PRO A 113 -20.37 -1.83 -13.06
C PRO A 113 -18.89 -1.49 -12.99
N ASP A 114 -18.40 -1.02 -11.85
CA ASP A 114 -17.05 -0.50 -11.70
C ASP A 114 -16.04 -1.61 -11.34
N PRO A 115 -14.99 -1.81 -12.15
CA PRO A 115 -13.98 -2.84 -11.87
C PRO A 115 -13.19 -2.59 -10.57
N LEU A 116 -13.02 -1.34 -10.13
CA LEU A 116 -12.36 -1.01 -8.86
C LEU A 116 -13.19 -1.52 -7.67
N ALA A 117 -14.51 -1.29 -7.70
CA ALA A 117 -15.41 -1.77 -6.66
C ALA A 117 -15.49 -3.31 -6.62
N ARG A 118 -15.60 -3.97 -7.79
CA ARG A 118 -15.57 -5.44 -7.88
C ARG A 118 -14.26 -6.01 -7.32
N SER A 119 -13.12 -5.44 -7.72
CA SER A 119 -11.78 -5.85 -7.27
C SER A 119 -11.64 -5.74 -5.75
N GLN A 120 -12.04 -4.62 -5.16
CA GLN A 120 -11.93 -4.43 -3.71
C GLN A 120 -12.89 -5.34 -2.92
N ALA A 121 -14.09 -5.63 -3.45
CA ALA A 121 -14.99 -6.60 -2.83
C ALA A 121 -14.42 -8.03 -2.86
N ILE A 122 -13.74 -8.42 -3.94
CA ILE A 122 -13.02 -9.69 -4.04
C ILE A 122 -11.89 -9.76 -3.00
N VAL A 123 -11.06 -8.72 -2.89
CA VAL A 123 -9.99 -8.64 -1.88
C VAL A 123 -10.57 -8.79 -0.46
N ALA A 124 -11.70 -8.14 -0.19
CA ALA A 124 -12.39 -8.25 1.10
C ALA A 124 -12.87 -9.69 1.38
N LEU A 125 -13.44 -10.38 0.39
CA LEU A 125 -13.81 -11.80 0.53
C LEU A 125 -12.58 -12.69 0.81
N GLY A 126 -11.45 -12.41 0.16
CA GLY A 126 -10.17 -13.06 0.43
C GLY A 126 -9.67 -12.85 1.86
N GLN A 127 -9.70 -11.60 2.33
CA GLN A 127 -9.34 -11.22 3.70
C GLN A 127 -10.26 -11.83 4.76
N ILE A 128 -11.56 -11.95 4.47
CA ILE A 128 -12.55 -12.60 5.33
C ILE A 128 -12.29 -14.12 5.41
N GLY A 129 -11.70 -14.72 4.37
CA GLY A 129 -11.60 -16.18 4.24
C GLY A 129 -12.93 -16.80 3.84
N ALA A 130 -13.69 -16.14 2.96
CA ALA A 130 -15.04 -16.53 2.58
C ALA A 130 -15.06 -17.76 1.66
N THR A 131 -14.87 -18.97 2.23
CA THR A 131 -14.82 -20.22 1.47
C THR A 131 -16.07 -20.50 0.62
N GLN A 132 -17.23 -19.96 1.05
CA GLN A 132 -18.50 -20.08 0.31
C GLN A 132 -18.52 -19.29 -1.00
N SER A 133 -17.65 -18.28 -1.14
CA SER A 133 -17.55 -17.42 -2.32
C SER A 133 -16.61 -18.00 -3.39
N LEU A 134 -15.92 -19.12 -3.13
CA LEU A 134 -14.91 -19.68 -4.05
C LEU A 134 -15.45 -19.93 -5.47
N ASP A 135 -16.69 -20.42 -5.61
CA ASP A 135 -17.27 -20.67 -6.94
C ASP A 135 -17.53 -19.36 -7.70
N LEU A 136 -17.95 -18.30 -6.99
CA LEU A 136 -18.09 -16.96 -7.57
C LEU A 136 -16.73 -16.40 -7.97
N LEU A 137 -15.72 -16.51 -7.11
CA LEU A 137 -14.39 -16.01 -7.40
C LEU A 137 -13.76 -16.73 -8.59
N ARG A 138 -13.91 -18.06 -8.69
CA ARG A 138 -13.44 -18.84 -9.85
C ARG A 138 -14.15 -18.44 -11.14
N ASP A 139 -15.45 -18.15 -11.07
CA ASP A 139 -16.19 -17.61 -12.22
C ASP A 139 -15.66 -16.23 -12.63
N ARG A 140 -15.44 -15.32 -11.67
CA ARG A 140 -14.86 -13.99 -11.96
C ARG A 140 -13.46 -14.11 -12.54
N HIS A 141 -12.60 -14.95 -11.97
CA HIS A 141 -11.27 -15.24 -12.50
C HIS A 141 -11.31 -15.73 -13.96
N ALA A 142 -12.28 -16.56 -14.33
CA ALA A 142 -12.35 -17.09 -15.69
C ALA A 142 -13.03 -16.13 -16.69
N ASN A 143 -14.02 -15.34 -16.24
CA ASN A 143 -15.00 -14.73 -17.13
C ASN A 143 -15.20 -13.22 -16.94
N ASP A 144 -14.60 -12.56 -15.95
CA ASP A 144 -14.78 -11.09 -15.81
C ASP A 144 -14.08 -10.34 -16.95
N ASP A 145 -14.71 -9.28 -17.44
CA ASP A 145 -14.17 -8.45 -18.53
C ASP A 145 -12.91 -7.69 -18.09
N SER A 146 -12.85 -7.28 -16.81
CA SER A 146 -11.69 -6.58 -16.26
C SER A 146 -10.57 -7.56 -15.91
N LYS A 147 -9.36 -7.24 -16.37
CA LYS A 147 -8.16 -8.03 -16.05
C LYS A 147 -7.78 -7.91 -14.58
N ASP A 148 -7.94 -6.72 -14.00
CA ASP A 148 -7.69 -6.47 -12.58
C ASP A 148 -8.61 -7.35 -11.71
N VAL A 149 -9.89 -7.43 -12.06
CA VAL A 149 -10.86 -8.28 -11.34
C VAL A 149 -10.47 -9.75 -11.41
N ARG A 150 -10.02 -10.24 -12.57
CA ARG A 150 -9.54 -11.63 -12.72
C ARG A 150 -8.31 -11.92 -11.87
N HIS A 151 -7.40 -10.96 -11.78
CA HIS A 151 -6.19 -11.05 -10.98
C HIS A 151 -6.48 -11.01 -9.47
N GLN A 152 -7.32 -10.09 -9.00
CA GLN A 152 -7.74 -10.09 -7.59
C GLN A 152 -8.49 -11.37 -7.22
N ALA A 153 -9.26 -11.95 -8.15
CA ALA A 153 -9.93 -13.23 -7.94
C ALA A 153 -8.93 -14.36 -7.75
N GLU A 154 -7.88 -14.43 -8.58
CA GLU A 154 -6.80 -15.41 -8.45
C GLU A 154 -6.11 -15.31 -7.08
N LEU A 155 -5.66 -14.10 -6.70
CA LEU A 155 -5.05 -13.81 -5.40
C LEU A 155 -5.95 -14.21 -4.24
N SER A 156 -7.24 -13.91 -4.33
CA SER A 156 -8.20 -14.19 -3.26
C SER A 156 -8.57 -15.67 -3.15
N ILE A 157 -8.59 -16.40 -4.27
CA ILE A 157 -8.80 -17.86 -4.29
C ILE A 157 -7.66 -18.56 -3.55
N ASP A 158 -6.40 -18.31 -3.93
CA ASP A 158 -5.24 -18.94 -3.29
C ASP A 158 -5.20 -18.60 -1.78
N ARG A 159 -5.45 -17.34 -1.45
CA ARG A 159 -5.53 -16.85 -0.07
C ARG A 159 -6.55 -17.64 0.76
N ILE A 160 -7.76 -17.81 0.23
CA ILE A 160 -8.85 -18.54 0.90
C ILE A 160 -8.50 -20.02 1.03
N GLU A 161 -7.95 -20.65 -0.01
CA GLU A 161 -7.59 -22.07 -0.01
C GLU A 161 -6.48 -22.41 1.00
N LYS A 162 -5.55 -21.47 1.22
CA LYS A 162 -4.53 -21.56 2.28
C LYS A 162 -5.08 -21.22 3.68
N GLY A 163 -6.31 -20.72 3.77
CA GLY A 163 -6.90 -20.27 5.03
C GLY A 163 -6.27 -18.99 5.58
N ALA A 164 -5.61 -18.20 4.73
CA ALA A 164 -4.95 -16.96 5.11
C ALA A 164 -5.97 -15.81 5.16
N VAL A 165 -6.42 -15.43 6.36
CA VAL A 165 -7.33 -14.30 6.56
C VAL A 165 -6.56 -12.99 6.78
N ALA A 166 -7.25 -11.84 6.88
CA ALA A 166 -6.62 -10.60 7.37
C ALA A 166 -6.01 -10.84 8.76
N GLU A 167 -4.87 -10.24 9.06
CA GLU A 167 -4.15 -10.43 10.31
C GLU A 167 -4.73 -9.53 11.41
N PRO A 168 -4.76 -9.95 12.70
CA PRO A 168 -5.20 -9.08 13.79
C PRO A 168 -4.36 -7.79 13.86
N ASP A 169 -3.09 -7.88 13.51
CA ASP A 169 -2.17 -6.73 13.49
C ASP A 169 -2.52 -5.72 12.39
N LEU A 170 -3.14 -6.13 11.28
CA LEU A 170 -3.61 -5.20 10.24
C LEU A 170 -4.75 -4.34 10.78
N GLU A 171 -5.74 -4.98 11.42
CA GLU A 171 -6.83 -4.28 12.08
C GLU A 171 -6.29 -3.36 13.20
N ALA A 172 -5.36 -3.86 14.01
CA ALA A 172 -4.73 -3.07 15.07
C ALA A 172 -3.97 -1.86 14.53
N ALA A 173 -3.27 -1.98 13.39
CA ALA A 173 -2.59 -0.87 12.74
C ALA A 173 -3.57 0.25 12.36
N TYR A 174 -4.70 -0.08 11.72
CA TYR A 174 -5.75 0.91 11.44
C TYR A 174 -6.36 1.49 12.71
N ARG A 175 -6.68 0.68 13.73
CA ARG A 175 -7.24 1.21 14.99
C ARG A 175 -6.30 2.21 15.67
N ASN A 176 -4.99 1.96 15.61
CA ASN A 176 -3.97 2.76 16.28
C ASN A 176 -3.39 3.88 15.41
N LEU A 177 -3.80 4.01 14.14
CA LEU A 177 -3.27 5.01 13.22
C LEU A 177 -3.54 6.44 13.73
N ASP A 178 -2.47 7.17 14.04
CA ASP A 178 -2.54 8.53 14.58
C ASP A 178 -2.19 9.56 13.51
N GLU A 179 -3.19 10.33 13.09
CA GLU A 179 -3.03 11.37 12.06
C GLU A 179 -2.09 12.50 12.48
N ASN A 180 -1.89 12.71 13.79
CA ASN A 180 -0.94 13.70 14.30
C ASN A 180 0.52 13.30 14.07
N THR A 181 0.76 12.06 13.64
CA THR A 181 2.10 11.55 13.33
C THR A 181 2.48 11.69 11.87
N PHE A 182 1.56 12.13 11.00
CA PHE A 182 1.81 12.18 9.57
C PHE A 182 2.86 13.24 9.21
N GLU A 183 3.62 12.97 8.16
CA GLU A 183 4.57 13.91 7.53
C GLU A 183 5.59 14.53 8.50
N GLN A 184 6.11 13.72 9.45
CA GLN A 184 7.08 14.15 10.45
C GLN A 184 8.54 14.09 9.99
N LEU A 185 8.81 13.45 8.85
CA LEU A 185 10.17 13.36 8.31
C LEU A 185 10.64 14.73 7.80
N ALA A 186 11.83 15.14 8.22
CA ALA A 186 12.47 16.37 7.73
C ALA A 186 13.94 16.10 7.37
N VAL A 187 14.35 16.53 6.17
CA VAL A 187 15.75 16.45 5.74
C VAL A 187 16.62 17.29 6.68
N GLY A 188 17.71 16.70 7.16
CA GLY A 188 18.65 17.29 8.12
C GLY A 188 18.38 16.92 9.58
N GLU A 189 17.18 16.45 9.91
CA GLU A 189 16.79 16.02 11.26
C GLU A 189 16.94 14.50 11.44
N GLY A 190 16.79 14.01 12.68
CA GLY A 190 16.72 12.57 12.95
C GLY A 190 15.44 11.93 12.40
N ALA A 191 15.56 10.76 11.78
CA ALA A 191 14.41 10.03 11.25
C ALA A 191 13.47 9.57 12.39
N PRO A 192 12.13 9.67 12.24
CA PRO A 192 11.20 9.18 13.25
C PRO A 192 11.29 7.65 13.42
N SER A 193 11.63 7.17 14.62
CA SER A 193 11.77 5.73 14.90
C SER A 193 10.52 4.90 14.51
N PHE A 194 10.74 3.69 14.00
CA PHE A 194 9.70 2.69 13.77
C PHE A 194 10.22 1.26 13.91
N VAL A 195 9.27 0.34 14.12
CA VAL A 195 9.50 -1.10 14.19
C VAL A 195 8.49 -1.78 13.29
N LEU A 196 8.94 -2.60 12.34
CA LEU A 196 8.08 -3.33 11.41
C LEU A 196 8.47 -4.81 11.36
N PRO A 197 7.51 -5.72 11.13
CA PRO A 197 7.82 -7.10 10.78
C PRO A 197 8.22 -7.22 9.30
N ASP A 198 9.13 -8.14 9.00
CA ASP A 198 9.38 -8.61 7.63
C ASP A 198 8.34 -9.66 7.17
N THR A 199 8.47 -10.12 5.93
CA THR A 199 7.59 -11.13 5.31
C THR A 199 7.63 -12.52 5.97
N ASP A 200 8.68 -12.80 6.75
CA ASP A 200 8.84 -14.00 7.58
C ASP A 200 8.42 -13.79 9.05
N GLY A 201 7.98 -12.58 9.40
CA GLY A 201 7.55 -12.20 10.74
C GLY A 201 8.68 -11.84 11.70
N ARG A 202 9.92 -11.66 11.23
CA ARG A 202 11.03 -11.16 12.04
C ARG A 202 10.87 -9.67 12.23
N THR A 203 11.12 -9.20 13.44
CA THR A 203 11.07 -7.78 13.76
C THR A 203 12.33 -7.09 13.26
N TRP A 204 12.15 -5.96 12.59
CA TRP A 204 13.19 -5.03 12.20
C TRP A 204 12.93 -3.68 12.87
N ASP A 205 13.95 -3.15 13.55
CA ASP A 205 13.91 -1.87 14.24
C ASP A 205 14.86 -0.91 13.54
N LEU A 206 14.36 0.28 13.17
CA LEU A 206 15.18 1.32 12.56
C LEU A 206 16.34 1.72 13.47
N GLU A 207 16.12 1.77 14.79
CA GLU A 207 17.16 2.19 15.74
C GLU A 207 18.32 1.20 15.79
N ASP A 208 18.06 -0.09 15.53
CA ASP A 208 19.09 -1.13 15.47
C ASP A 208 19.85 -1.12 14.13
N SER A 209 19.28 -0.54 13.07
CA SER A 209 19.91 -0.47 11.74
C SER A 209 20.80 0.75 11.54
N ILE A 210 20.62 1.77 12.38
CA ILE A 210 21.44 3.00 12.39
C ILE A 210 22.53 2.89 13.46
N GLY A 211 23.70 3.47 13.21
CA GLY A 211 24.75 3.60 14.23
C GLY A 211 26.17 3.45 13.69
N ASP A 212 26.35 2.52 12.74
CA ASP A 212 27.64 2.26 12.09
C ASP A 212 27.57 2.48 10.56
N ASP A 213 26.42 2.15 9.96
CA ASP A 213 26.21 2.10 8.51
C ASP A 213 25.19 3.14 8.03
N TRP A 214 25.22 3.45 6.74
CA TRP A 214 24.13 4.17 6.06
C TRP A 214 22.88 3.28 6.00
N THR A 215 21.70 3.89 6.03
CA THR A 215 20.44 3.15 5.85
C THR A 215 19.64 3.75 4.68
N VAL A 216 19.27 2.92 3.72
CA VAL A 216 18.40 3.26 2.60
C VAL A 216 17.05 2.57 2.78
N LEU A 217 15.99 3.35 2.81
CA LEU A 217 14.61 2.87 2.88
C LEU A 217 13.95 3.10 1.51
N ILE A 218 13.39 2.04 0.94
CA ILE A 218 12.78 2.07 -0.39
C ILE A 218 11.34 1.60 -0.29
N TRP A 219 10.41 2.50 -0.57
CA TRP A 219 9.00 2.15 -0.66
C TRP A 219 8.68 1.56 -2.03
N VAL A 220 8.47 0.26 -2.01
CA VAL A 220 7.94 -0.53 -3.12
C VAL A 220 6.46 -0.74 -2.89
N PHE A 221 5.73 -1.06 -3.95
CA PHE A 221 4.27 -0.99 -3.87
C PHE A 221 3.57 -2.30 -4.20
N ALA A 222 3.97 -3.02 -5.26
CA ALA A 222 3.18 -4.19 -5.65
C ALA A 222 3.98 -5.26 -6.39
N ASP A 223 3.54 -6.50 -6.17
CA ASP A 223 4.02 -7.73 -6.78
C ASP A 223 3.90 -7.76 -8.31
N TRP A 224 3.02 -6.95 -8.88
CA TRP A 224 2.86 -6.84 -10.33
C TRP A 224 3.74 -5.75 -10.97
N CYS A 225 4.55 -5.01 -10.19
CA CYS A 225 5.26 -3.83 -10.67
C CYS A 225 6.63 -4.12 -11.34
N PRO A 226 6.81 -3.84 -12.65
CA PRO A 226 8.09 -4.03 -13.31
C PRO A 226 9.22 -3.12 -12.80
N VAL A 227 8.90 -1.93 -12.28
CA VAL A 227 9.90 -1.00 -11.73
C VAL A 227 10.44 -1.53 -10.40
N CYS A 228 9.56 -2.00 -9.51
CA CYS A 228 9.99 -2.56 -8.23
C CYS A 228 10.82 -3.84 -8.40
N HIS A 229 10.47 -4.69 -9.37
CA HIS A 229 11.29 -5.87 -9.67
C HIS A 229 12.66 -5.52 -10.23
N ARG A 230 12.76 -4.47 -11.05
CA ARG A 230 14.07 -3.96 -11.48
C ARG A 230 14.89 -3.43 -10.29
N GLU A 231 14.26 -2.73 -9.34
CA GLU A 231 14.96 -2.31 -8.11
C GLU A 231 15.47 -3.52 -7.31
N PHE A 232 14.72 -4.63 -7.28
CA PHE A 232 15.17 -5.87 -6.62
C PHE A 232 16.38 -6.48 -7.35
N ASP A 233 16.34 -6.55 -8.67
CA ASP A 233 17.46 -7.03 -9.48
C ASP A 233 18.71 -6.16 -9.25
N GLU A 234 18.57 -4.82 -9.29
CA GLU A 234 19.68 -3.90 -9.02
C GLU A 234 20.26 -4.06 -7.60
N LEU A 235 19.41 -4.28 -6.58
CA LEU A 235 19.86 -4.57 -5.21
C LEU A 235 20.65 -5.87 -5.10
N ILE A 236 20.32 -6.88 -5.92
CA ILE A 236 21.05 -8.15 -5.98
C ILE A 236 22.38 -7.95 -6.69
N GLU A 237 22.37 -7.30 -7.85
CA GLU A 237 23.54 -7.05 -8.67
C GLU A 237 24.59 -6.21 -7.92
N LEU A 238 24.16 -5.18 -7.18
CA LEU A 238 25.04 -4.25 -6.46
C LEU A 238 25.31 -4.65 -5.01
N ARG A 239 25.03 -5.91 -4.62
CA ARG A 239 25.18 -6.37 -3.24
C ARG A 239 26.59 -6.12 -2.69
N GLU A 240 27.62 -6.45 -3.44
CA GLU A 240 29.01 -6.31 -2.97
C GLU A 240 29.37 -4.83 -2.78
N GLU A 241 29.00 -3.98 -3.72
CA GLU A 241 29.26 -2.53 -3.69
C GLU A 241 28.52 -1.82 -2.55
N LEU A 242 27.26 -2.21 -2.30
CA LEU A 242 26.48 -1.71 -1.17
C LEU A 242 27.10 -2.11 0.17
N GLN A 243 27.56 -3.36 0.30
CA GLN A 243 28.25 -3.83 1.50
C GLN A 243 29.62 -3.16 1.71
N GLU A 244 30.40 -2.96 0.64
CA GLU A 244 31.69 -2.24 0.72
C GLU A 244 31.53 -0.76 1.08
N ALA A 245 30.36 -0.18 0.79
CA ALA A 245 30.02 1.20 1.12
C ALA A 245 29.36 1.36 2.52
N ASP A 246 29.28 0.28 3.30
CA ASP A 246 28.60 0.24 4.61
C ASP A 246 27.15 0.74 4.49
N ILE A 247 26.37 0.18 3.54
CA ILE A 247 24.97 0.53 3.30
C ILE A 247 24.05 -0.64 3.67
N ASN A 248 23.16 -0.39 4.62
CA ASN A 248 21.99 -1.22 4.90
C ASN A 248 20.81 -0.78 4.05
N VAL A 249 20.07 -1.74 3.50
CA VAL A 249 18.85 -1.49 2.71
C VAL A 249 17.66 -2.16 3.38
N ALA A 250 16.50 -1.51 3.35
CA ALA A 250 15.21 -2.12 3.63
C ALA A 250 14.18 -1.67 2.60
N THR A 251 13.43 -2.62 2.05
CA THR A 251 12.26 -2.31 1.21
C THR A 251 11.00 -2.35 2.07
N ILE A 252 10.04 -1.47 1.82
CA ILE A 252 8.83 -1.31 2.64
C ILE A 252 7.61 -1.28 1.72
N GLU A 253 6.56 -2.01 2.05
CA GLU A 253 5.27 -1.96 1.35
C GLU A 253 4.09 -1.87 2.33
N CYS A 254 2.94 -1.35 1.89
CA CYS A 254 1.80 -1.10 2.77
C CYS A 254 0.83 -2.29 2.97
N HIS A 255 1.09 -3.44 2.34
CA HIS A 255 0.18 -4.58 2.38
C HIS A 255 0.36 -5.48 3.62
N GLY A 256 -0.58 -6.42 3.78
CA GLY A 256 -0.48 -7.52 4.76
C GLY A 256 0.52 -8.59 4.34
N GLN A 257 0.76 -9.55 5.23
CA GLN A 257 1.80 -10.57 5.08
C GLN A 257 1.61 -11.43 3.85
N TYR A 258 0.37 -11.85 3.56
CA TYR A 258 0.09 -12.67 2.38
C TYR A 258 0.57 -11.98 1.10
N ARG A 259 0.16 -10.72 0.88
CA ARG A 259 0.53 -9.96 -0.31
C ARG A 259 2.02 -9.66 -0.35
N GLY A 260 2.62 -9.28 0.79
CA GLY A 260 4.07 -9.04 0.78
C GLY A 260 4.90 -10.29 0.57
N ARG A 261 4.39 -11.47 0.96
CA ARG A 261 5.04 -12.73 0.58
C ARG A 261 4.84 -13.11 -0.90
N VAL A 262 3.77 -12.66 -1.56
CA VAL A 262 3.64 -12.75 -3.03
C VAL A 262 4.75 -11.90 -3.67
N MET A 263 4.94 -10.64 -3.22
CA MET A 263 5.97 -9.73 -3.73
C MET A 263 7.38 -10.34 -3.68
N VAL A 264 7.74 -11.04 -2.60
CA VAL A 264 9.08 -11.63 -2.44
C VAL A 264 9.19 -13.09 -2.91
N GLY A 265 8.20 -13.61 -3.64
CA GLY A 265 8.24 -14.99 -4.16
C GLY A 265 8.16 -16.09 -3.10
N ARG A 266 7.54 -15.78 -1.96
CA ARG A 266 7.38 -16.69 -0.81
C ARG A 266 5.94 -17.21 -0.64
N GLU A 267 5.05 -16.86 -1.58
CA GLU A 267 3.68 -17.38 -1.71
C GLU A 267 3.42 -17.90 -3.13
N PHE A 268 2.16 -17.89 -3.57
CA PHE A 268 1.82 -18.27 -4.92
C PHE A 268 2.25 -17.17 -5.91
N GLU A 269 2.54 -17.59 -7.12
CA GLU A 269 2.97 -16.72 -8.21
C GLU A 269 1.79 -16.50 -9.16
N PRO A 270 1.17 -15.30 -9.18
CA PRO A 270 0.08 -15.00 -10.09
C PRO A 270 0.58 -14.75 -11.52
N GLU A 271 -0.29 -15.00 -12.50
CA GLU A 271 -0.01 -14.65 -13.90
C GLU A 271 -0.31 -13.15 -14.14
N TYR A 272 0.73 -12.37 -14.44
CA TYR A 272 0.55 -10.97 -14.84
C TYR A 272 0.33 -10.86 -16.35
N TRP A 273 -0.88 -10.51 -16.77
CA TRP A 273 -1.30 -10.49 -18.19
C TRP A 273 -0.54 -9.50 -19.09
N PHE A 274 0.31 -8.65 -18.50
CA PHE A 274 1.13 -7.66 -19.18
C PHE A 274 2.64 -7.98 -19.13
N ALA A 275 3.02 -9.08 -18.46
CA ALA A 275 4.39 -9.56 -18.41
C ALA A 275 4.51 -10.86 -19.24
N GLU A 276 5.59 -10.98 -20.01
CA GLU A 276 5.88 -12.21 -20.78
C GLU A 276 6.70 -13.23 -19.97
N GLU A 277 7.41 -12.77 -18.93
CA GLU A 277 8.26 -13.57 -18.06
C GLU A 277 7.84 -13.38 -16.60
N SER A 278 8.08 -14.40 -15.78
CA SER A 278 7.94 -14.32 -14.32
C SER A 278 8.87 -13.25 -13.78
N PHE A 279 8.37 -12.42 -12.86
CA PHE A 279 9.24 -11.55 -12.09
C PHE A 279 10.00 -12.31 -11.00
N ILE A 280 9.45 -13.41 -10.46
CA ILE A 280 9.86 -14.00 -9.18
C ILE A 280 10.94 -15.08 -9.34
N GLU A 281 10.98 -15.80 -10.47
CA GLU A 281 11.94 -16.90 -10.69
C GLU A 281 13.41 -16.45 -10.63
N SER A 282 13.71 -15.15 -10.81
CA SER A 282 15.09 -14.63 -10.81
C SER A 282 15.65 -14.28 -9.44
N TYR A 283 14.85 -13.81 -8.47
CA TYR A 283 15.39 -13.18 -7.26
C TYR A 283 14.95 -13.78 -5.91
N ALA A 284 13.91 -14.62 -5.84
CA ALA A 284 13.29 -14.99 -4.55
C ALA A 284 14.25 -15.64 -3.53
N GLU A 285 15.29 -16.33 -4.01
CA GLU A 285 16.35 -16.93 -3.18
C GLU A 285 17.54 -15.99 -2.91
N GLU A 286 17.63 -14.87 -3.63
CA GLU A 286 18.76 -13.94 -3.63
C GLU A 286 18.51 -12.68 -2.80
N ILE A 287 17.26 -12.41 -2.41
CA ILE A 287 16.90 -11.31 -1.50
C ILE A 287 17.71 -11.43 -0.20
N TRP A 288 18.62 -10.48 -0.02
CA TRP A 288 19.56 -10.43 1.10
C TRP A 288 19.24 -9.34 2.12
N TRP A 289 18.23 -8.52 1.84
CA TRP A 289 17.75 -7.42 2.67
C TRP A 289 16.37 -7.75 3.28
N PRO A 290 15.96 -7.06 4.36
CA PRO A 290 14.61 -7.18 4.90
C PRO A 290 13.57 -6.50 4.00
N HIS A 291 12.48 -7.22 3.73
CA HIS A 291 11.29 -6.68 3.10
C HIS A 291 10.17 -6.51 4.14
N LEU A 292 9.86 -5.26 4.48
CA LEU A 292 9.07 -4.86 5.64
C LEU A 292 7.60 -4.58 5.28
N LEU A 293 6.71 -4.95 6.21
CA LEU A 293 5.26 -4.83 6.06
C LEU A 293 4.72 -3.65 6.88
N ASP A 294 4.54 -2.49 6.23
CA ASP A 294 3.96 -1.28 6.81
C ASP A 294 2.43 -1.32 6.78
N ARG A 295 1.86 -2.15 7.65
CA ARG A 295 0.40 -2.32 7.75
C ARG A 295 -0.30 -0.98 7.95
N ALA A 296 -1.38 -0.76 7.20
CA ALA A 296 -2.12 0.51 7.14
C ALA A 296 -1.30 1.72 6.65
N GLY A 297 -0.09 1.50 6.12
CA GLY A 297 0.78 2.57 5.67
C GLY A 297 1.20 3.54 6.77
N ALA A 298 1.26 3.08 8.03
CA ALA A 298 1.43 3.97 9.18
C ALA A 298 2.82 4.64 9.20
N VAL A 299 3.87 3.91 8.83
CA VAL A 299 5.22 4.44 8.69
C VAL A 299 5.29 5.32 7.45
N GLY A 300 4.73 4.90 6.33
CA GLY A 300 4.65 5.67 5.10
C GLY A 300 3.96 7.03 5.31
N ALA A 301 2.80 7.06 5.98
CA ALA A 301 2.11 8.30 6.32
C ALA A 301 2.94 9.18 7.26
N LYS A 302 3.61 8.61 8.25
CA LYS A 302 4.56 9.33 9.13
C LYS A 302 5.73 9.92 8.34
N TYR A 303 6.18 9.22 7.30
CA TYR A 303 7.32 9.59 6.49
C TYR A 303 6.95 10.45 5.27
N GLY A 304 5.68 10.78 5.03
CA GLY A 304 5.24 11.57 3.88
C GLY A 304 5.22 10.81 2.55
N VAL A 305 5.13 9.48 2.61
CA VAL A 305 5.06 8.58 1.44
C VAL A 305 3.63 8.39 0.94
N ASP A 306 2.65 8.95 1.65
CA ASP A 306 1.25 9.01 1.24
C ASP A 306 0.69 7.63 0.84
N PRO A 307 0.39 6.76 1.83
CA PRO A 307 -0.20 5.47 1.53
C PRO A 307 -1.56 5.64 0.86
N MET A 308 -1.89 4.75 -0.08
CA MET A 308 -3.11 4.83 -0.87
C MET A 308 -3.21 6.10 -1.73
N ALA A 309 -2.11 6.67 -2.21
CA ALA A 309 -2.11 7.92 -2.96
C ALA A 309 -2.70 7.79 -4.37
N TYR A 310 -2.46 6.68 -5.07
CA TYR A 310 -3.00 6.45 -6.40
C TYR A 310 -3.32 4.98 -6.63
N ALA A 311 -4.28 4.74 -7.52
CA ALA A 311 -4.70 3.43 -7.96
C ALA A 311 -3.93 3.00 -9.22
N VAL A 312 -3.48 1.76 -9.22
CA VAL A 312 -2.95 1.05 -10.38
C VAL A 312 -3.46 -0.38 -10.29
N HIS A 313 -4.01 -0.92 -11.38
CA HIS A 313 -4.57 -2.28 -11.40
C HIS A 313 -5.59 -2.56 -10.27
N ALA A 314 -6.45 -1.57 -10.01
CA ALA A 314 -7.48 -1.58 -8.98
C ALA A 314 -6.95 -1.65 -7.53
N GLU A 315 -5.69 -1.30 -7.32
CA GLU A 315 -5.05 -1.25 -6.01
C GLU A 315 -4.57 0.16 -5.70
N TYR A 316 -5.02 0.71 -4.57
CA TYR A 316 -4.45 1.93 -4.05
C TYR A 316 -3.14 1.65 -3.32
N ILE A 317 -2.07 2.22 -3.86
CA ILE A 317 -0.71 2.01 -3.41
C ILE A 317 -0.09 3.30 -2.86
N ASN A 318 0.99 3.16 -2.11
CA ASN A 318 1.79 4.29 -1.64
C ASN A 318 2.57 4.98 -2.77
N ARG A 319 3.07 6.20 -2.52
CA ARG A 319 4.02 6.83 -3.44
C ARG A 319 5.33 6.04 -3.51
N PRO A 320 5.98 6.03 -4.70
CA PRO A 320 7.42 5.78 -4.76
C PRO A 320 8.12 6.62 -3.72
N ALA A 321 8.96 6.04 -2.89
CA ALA A 321 9.84 6.85 -2.08
C ALA A 321 11.19 6.20 -1.83
N THR A 322 12.23 7.03 -1.85
CA THR A 322 13.60 6.65 -1.47
C THR A 322 14.08 7.61 -0.41
N ILE A 323 14.51 7.07 0.73
CA ILE A 323 14.97 7.84 1.87
C ILE A 323 16.35 7.33 2.27
N ILE A 324 17.31 8.25 2.43
CA ILE A 324 18.69 7.95 2.82
C ILE A 324 18.95 8.56 4.18
N LEU A 325 19.35 7.72 5.12
CA LEU A 325 19.78 8.08 6.46
C LEU A 325 21.27 7.86 6.59
N ASP A 326 21.94 8.79 7.26
CA ASP A 326 23.35 8.60 7.61
C ASP A 326 23.52 7.73 8.87
N PRO A 327 24.77 7.33 9.21
CA PRO A 327 25.02 6.50 10.39
C PRO A 327 24.55 7.10 11.73
N THR A 328 24.28 8.40 11.79
CA THR A 328 23.72 9.02 13.00
C THR A 328 22.19 8.95 13.08
N GLY A 329 21.55 8.38 12.05
CA GLY A 329 20.10 8.35 11.87
C GLY A 329 19.51 9.64 11.31
N ALA A 330 20.35 10.56 10.80
CA ALA A 330 19.86 11.82 10.26
C ALA A 330 19.48 11.68 8.78
N VAL A 331 18.33 12.22 8.41
CA VAL A 331 17.81 12.19 7.04
C VAL A 331 18.71 13.05 6.15
N ARG A 332 19.28 12.45 5.11
CA ARG A 332 20.13 13.13 4.12
C ARG A 332 19.41 13.36 2.80
N PHE A 333 18.48 12.48 2.48
CA PHE A 333 17.70 12.52 1.26
C PHE A 333 16.32 11.95 1.52
N ALA A 334 15.29 12.58 0.96
CA ALA A 334 13.93 12.06 0.91
C ALA A 334 13.33 12.47 -0.43
N TYR A 335 12.90 11.49 -1.20
CA TYR A 335 12.31 11.71 -2.52
C TYR A 335 10.99 10.98 -2.62
N TYR A 336 9.96 11.69 -3.09
CA TYR A 336 8.61 11.16 -3.27
C TYR A 336 8.21 11.31 -4.73
N GLY A 337 7.83 10.20 -5.35
CA GLY A 337 7.53 10.13 -6.77
C GLY A 337 6.11 10.60 -7.12
N THR A 338 5.98 11.18 -8.32
CA THR A 338 4.74 11.67 -8.93
C THR A 338 4.09 10.65 -9.89
N PHE A 339 4.80 9.57 -10.21
CA PHE A 339 4.31 8.42 -10.94
C PHE A 339 5.19 7.20 -10.62
N TRP A 340 4.81 6.00 -11.04
CA TRP A 340 5.46 4.74 -10.61
C TRP A 340 6.98 4.70 -10.79
N GLY A 341 7.51 5.29 -11.87
CA GLY A 341 8.95 5.33 -12.20
C GLY A 341 9.71 6.56 -11.70
N ASP A 342 9.05 7.46 -10.96
CA ASP A 342 9.65 8.70 -10.45
C ASP A 342 10.44 8.47 -9.16
N ARG A 343 11.65 7.89 -9.30
CA ARG A 343 12.53 7.53 -8.18
C ARG A 343 13.97 7.33 -8.67
N PRO A 344 14.99 7.59 -7.84
CA PRO A 344 16.38 7.29 -8.19
C PRO A 344 16.60 5.77 -8.30
N SER A 345 17.50 5.35 -9.19
CA SER A 345 17.97 3.96 -9.25
C SER A 345 18.82 3.59 -8.03
N ILE A 346 19.12 2.30 -7.85
CA ILE A 346 20.03 1.85 -6.79
C ILE A 346 21.45 2.35 -7.06
N GLU A 347 21.88 2.38 -8.33
CA GLU A 347 23.17 2.96 -8.74
C GLU A 347 23.27 4.45 -8.38
N GLU A 348 22.23 5.24 -8.67
CA GLU A 348 22.18 6.67 -8.33
C GLU A 348 22.18 6.87 -6.81
N THR A 349 21.46 6.02 -6.08
CA THR A 349 21.42 6.03 -4.61
C THR A 349 22.80 5.75 -4.01
N LEU A 350 23.50 4.73 -4.51
CA LEU A 350 24.88 4.42 -4.13
C LEU A 350 25.82 5.60 -4.45
N ALA A 351 25.70 6.20 -5.64
CA ALA A 351 26.50 7.34 -6.05
C ALA A 351 26.31 8.56 -5.13
N MET A 352 25.06 8.88 -4.75
CA MET A 352 24.76 9.95 -3.79
C MET A 352 25.43 9.71 -2.44
N ILE A 353 25.40 8.47 -1.94
CA ILE A 353 26.03 8.11 -0.67
C ILE A 353 27.56 8.21 -0.78
N GLN A 354 28.17 7.78 -1.88
CA GLN A 354 29.62 7.83 -2.06
C GLN A 354 30.15 9.26 -2.22
N SER A 355 29.45 10.10 -3.00
CA SER A 355 29.83 11.50 -3.24
C SER A 355 29.47 12.42 -2.07
N LYS A 356 28.50 12.03 -1.24
CA LYS A 356 27.82 12.88 -0.24
C LYS A 356 27.08 14.06 -0.87
N GLU A 357 26.67 13.93 -2.13
CA GLU A 357 25.83 14.88 -2.86
C GLU A 357 24.43 14.26 -3.02
N PHE A 358 23.45 14.81 -2.29
CA PHE A 358 22.08 14.25 -2.20
C PHE A 358 21.10 15.03 -3.06
N GLU A 359 21.36 15.07 -4.36
CA GLU A 359 20.53 15.77 -5.34
C GLU A 359 20.06 14.78 -6.40
N TYR A 360 18.76 14.79 -6.68
CA TYR A 360 18.14 13.97 -7.71
C TYR A 360 16.90 14.67 -8.25
N GLU A 361 16.73 14.66 -9.56
CA GLU A 361 15.51 15.11 -10.23
C GLU A 361 15.25 14.19 -11.42
N ASN A 362 14.12 13.47 -11.39
CA ASN A 362 13.70 12.67 -12.52
C ASN A 362 13.34 13.58 -13.71
N PRO A 363 13.89 13.34 -14.92
CA PRO A 363 13.60 14.17 -16.10
C PRO A 363 12.11 14.20 -16.50
N GLU A 364 11.35 13.17 -16.14
CA GLU A 364 9.92 13.03 -16.42
C GLU A 364 9.05 13.38 -15.20
N ARG A 365 9.64 13.91 -14.12
CA ARG A 365 8.91 14.34 -12.92
C ARG A 365 7.78 15.27 -13.31
N ARG A 366 6.58 14.96 -12.84
CA ARG A 366 5.39 15.76 -13.15
C ARG A 366 5.38 17.03 -12.34
N GLN A 367 4.94 18.10 -12.98
CA GLN A 367 4.84 19.42 -12.36
C GLN A 367 3.52 20.04 -12.76
N VAL A 368 2.69 20.37 -11.78
CA VAL A 368 1.58 21.28 -11.98
C VAL A 368 2.17 22.69 -12.06
N ALA A 369 1.84 23.45 -13.11
CA ALA A 369 2.27 24.84 -13.19
C ALA A 369 1.64 25.60 -12.02
N SER A 370 2.47 26.26 -11.19
CA SER A 370 1.97 27.15 -10.15
C SER A 370 1.22 28.31 -10.81
N GLU A 371 -0.07 28.47 -10.51
CA GLU A 371 -0.88 29.61 -10.96
C GLU A 371 -0.38 30.97 -10.42
#